data_AF-A0AAW2K252-F1
#
_entry.id   AF-A0AAW2K252-F1
#
_cell.length_a   1.000
_cell.length_b   1.000
_cell.length_c   1.000
_cell.angle_alpha   90.00
_cell.angle_beta   90.00
_cell.angle_gamma   90.00
#
_symmetry.space_group_name_H-M   'P 1'
#
loop_
_entity.id
_entity.type
_entity.pdbx_description
1 polymer ?
#
loop_
_entity_poly.entity_id
_entity_poly.type
_entity_poly.pdbx_seq_one_letter_code
_entity_poly.pdbx_strand_id
1 'polypeptide(L)'
;MRVSSARTNQTLEEREASPIIHLKKLNNWIKSVLIQLYAKRGDAVLDLACGKGGDLIKWDKARIGYYVGIDIADGSIEDCRTRYNGDADHHQRRKKFSFPARLICGDCFEVRLDKVLAEDAPFDICSCQFAMHYSWSTEARARRALANVSALLRPGGIFIGTMPDANVIIKRLRQAEGWNSVTVYTGYVLMKNLKKRLCVFPSKDVHVVIISLTLAQDAVDCPEWIVPFHVFKALAEEHGLELVFVKNSHAFVDEYLKKPEFVELMRRLGALGDGKEDHSTLSPDEWEVAYLYLAFVLRKRGQPDQARGSSRRDKGKMHLSKEDISYITS
;
A
#
# COMPACT_ATOMS: atom_id res chain seq x y z
N MET A 1 -4.79 -10.74 15.13
CA MET A 1 -5.95 -11.01 14.24
C MET A 1 -5.44 -11.88 13.10
N ARG A 2 -5.95 -13.10 12.87
CA ARG A 2 -5.51 -13.91 11.72
C ARG A 2 -6.11 -13.29 10.46
N VAL A 3 -5.34 -12.45 9.77
CA VAL A 3 -5.68 -11.99 8.42
C VAL A 3 -5.25 -13.10 7.47
N SER A 4 -6.18 -14.01 7.13
CA SER A 4 -5.93 -14.94 6.03
C SER A 4 -6.28 -14.24 4.73
N SER A 5 -5.30 -14.08 3.84
CA SER A 5 -5.60 -13.91 2.42
C SER A 5 -6.21 -15.22 1.94
N ALA A 6 -7.53 -15.38 2.03
CA ALA A 6 -8.24 -16.52 1.46
C ALA A 6 -8.20 -16.54 -0.10
N ARG A 7 -7.54 -15.55 -0.71
CA ARG A 7 -7.35 -15.49 -2.16
C ARG A 7 -6.28 -16.48 -2.60
N THR A 8 -6.68 -17.48 -3.37
CA THR A 8 -5.78 -18.32 -4.18
C THR A 8 -5.08 -17.45 -5.23
N ASN A 9 -3.96 -17.93 -5.80
CA ASN A 9 -3.36 -17.27 -6.95
C ASN A 9 -4.29 -17.39 -8.16
N GLN A 10 -4.83 -16.27 -8.60
CA GLN A 10 -5.59 -16.20 -9.84
C GLN A 10 -4.66 -16.31 -11.05
N THR A 11 -5.08 -17.06 -12.07
CA THR A 11 -4.41 -17.12 -13.37
C THR A 11 -4.45 -15.74 -14.06
N LEU A 12 -3.66 -15.55 -15.13
CA LEU A 12 -3.70 -14.31 -15.90
C LEU A 12 -5.09 -14.07 -16.51
N GLU A 13 -5.72 -15.12 -17.01
CA GLU A 13 -7.07 -15.09 -17.60
C GLU A 13 -8.14 -14.74 -16.55
N GLU A 14 -8.08 -15.35 -15.36
CA GLU A 14 -8.98 -15.02 -14.24
C GLU A 14 -8.80 -13.56 -13.75
N ARG A 15 -7.57 -13.02 -13.85
CA ARG A 15 -7.31 -11.62 -13.52
C ARG A 15 -7.89 -10.68 -14.57
N GLU A 16 -7.73 -10.97 -15.85
CA GLU A 16 -8.30 -10.15 -16.93
C GLU A 16 -9.84 -10.25 -16.97
N ALA A 17 -10.42 -11.37 -16.54
CA ALA A 17 -11.87 -11.55 -16.38
C ALA A 17 -12.45 -10.86 -15.13
N SER A 18 -11.62 -10.24 -14.29
CA SER A 18 -12.05 -9.55 -13.08
C SER A 18 -13.01 -8.39 -13.41
N PRO A 19 -14.20 -8.30 -12.80
CA PRO A 19 -15.14 -7.21 -13.07
C PRO A 19 -14.58 -5.82 -12.74
N ILE A 20 -13.59 -5.74 -11.85
CA ILE A 20 -12.86 -4.52 -11.44
C ILE A 20 -11.45 -4.39 -12.06
N ILE A 21 -11.21 -4.97 -13.24
CA ILE A 21 -9.88 -5.01 -13.85
C ILE A 21 -9.32 -3.62 -14.17
N HIS A 22 -10.13 -2.67 -14.65
CA HIS A 22 -9.64 -1.33 -14.99
C HIS A 22 -9.36 -0.51 -13.73
N LEU A 23 -10.17 -0.67 -12.68
CA LEU A 23 -9.84 -0.13 -11.35
C LEU A 23 -8.51 -0.69 -10.82
N LYS A 24 -8.25 -1.99 -10.96
CA LYS A 24 -6.94 -2.59 -10.59
C LYS A 24 -5.80 -1.99 -11.42
N LYS A 25 -6.01 -1.76 -12.72
CA LYS A 25 -5.03 -1.10 -13.62
C LYS A 25 -4.79 0.36 -13.20
N LEU A 26 -5.83 1.13 -12.86
CA LEU A 26 -5.72 2.50 -12.32
C LEU A 26 -4.96 2.53 -11.00
N ASN A 27 -5.31 1.68 -10.04
CA ASN A 27 -4.62 1.59 -8.76
C ASN A 27 -3.12 1.24 -8.95
N ASN A 28 -2.81 0.35 -9.90
CA ASN A 28 -1.43 0.06 -10.27
C ASN A 28 -0.72 1.25 -10.91
N TRP A 29 -1.41 2.06 -11.71
CA TRP A 29 -0.87 3.29 -12.27
C TRP A 29 -0.57 4.32 -11.18
N ILE A 30 -1.52 4.60 -10.27
CA ILE A 30 -1.34 5.54 -9.14
C ILE A 30 -0.10 5.15 -8.32
N LYS A 31 0.02 3.87 -7.95
CA LYS A 31 1.19 3.36 -7.23
C LYS A 31 2.49 3.49 -8.02
N SER A 32 2.45 3.25 -9.33
CA SER A 32 3.63 3.38 -10.19
C SER A 32 4.12 4.82 -10.28
N VAL A 33 3.19 5.77 -10.45
CA VAL A 33 3.49 7.21 -10.44
C VAL A 33 4.06 7.61 -9.07
N LEU A 34 3.42 7.21 -7.97
CA LEU A 34 3.86 7.52 -6.61
C LEU A 34 5.28 7.01 -6.34
N ILE A 35 5.59 5.76 -6.72
CA ILE A 35 6.93 5.19 -6.59
C ILE A 35 7.92 5.95 -7.48
N GLN A 36 7.58 6.21 -8.74
CA GLN A 36 8.48 6.90 -9.68
C GLN A 36 8.81 8.34 -9.25
N LEU A 37 7.91 9.03 -8.56
CA LEU A 37 8.13 10.39 -8.07
C LEU A 37 9.15 10.46 -6.93
N TYR A 38 9.22 9.44 -6.08
CA TYR A 38 9.99 9.49 -4.83
C TYR A 38 11.15 8.51 -4.74
N ALA A 39 11.08 7.38 -5.46
CA ALA A 39 12.16 6.41 -5.51
C ALA A 39 13.32 6.88 -6.36
N LYS A 40 14.52 6.68 -5.84
CA LYS A 40 15.78 6.94 -6.52
C LYS A 40 16.53 5.63 -6.69
N ARG A 41 17.36 5.59 -7.74
CA ARG A 41 18.25 4.45 -7.98
C ARG A 41 19.11 4.20 -6.74
N GLY A 42 19.17 2.94 -6.31
CA GLY A 42 19.95 2.49 -5.16
C GLY A 42 19.28 2.67 -3.80
N ASP A 43 18.05 3.19 -3.72
CA ASP A 43 17.33 3.32 -2.46
C ASP A 43 17.08 1.95 -1.79
N ALA A 44 17.11 1.90 -0.46
CA ALA A 44 16.62 0.78 0.33
C ALA A 44 15.15 1.01 0.68
N VAL A 45 14.32 0.00 0.40
CA VAL A 45 12.86 0.07 0.53
C VAL A 45 12.37 -0.90 1.60
N LEU A 46 11.53 -0.38 2.50
CA LEU A 46 10.68 -1.16 3.39
C LEU A 46 9.25 -1.13 2.86
N ASP A 47 8.68 -2.29 2.54
CA ASP A 47 7.32 -2.44 2.01
C ASP A 47 6.44 -3.15 3.05
N LEU A 48 5.64 -2.35 3.75
CA LEU A 48 4.75 -2.79 4.83
C LEU A 48 3.44 -3.31 4.26
N ALA A 49 3.04 -4.51 4.70
CA ALA A 49 1.91 -5.26 4.13
C ALA A 49 2.07 -5.44 2.62
N CYS A 50 3.22 -6.00 2.22
CA CYS A 50 3.60 -6.14 0.80
C CYS A 50 2.73 -7.14 0.01
N GLY A 51 1.90 -7.92 0.71
CA GLY A 51 1.04 -8.94 0.15
C GLY A 51 1.81 -9.91 -0.74
N LYS A 52 1.22 -10.25 -1.88
CA LYS A 52 1.78 -11.19 -2.87
C LYS A 52 2.88 -10.58 -3.75
N GLY A 53 3.53 -9.49 -3.34
CA GLY A 53 4.57 -8.81 -4.12
C GLY A 53 4.03 -8.10 -5.37
N GLY A 54 2.90 -7.40 -5.26
CA GLY A 54 2.28 -6.67 -6.39
C GLY A 54 3.12 -5.50 -6.92
N ASP A 55 4.04 -4.98 -6.10
CA ASP A 55 4.82 -3.79 -6.38
C ASP A 55 6.31 -4.09 -6.70
N LEU A 56 6.74 -5.36 -6.66
CA LEU A 56 8.12 -5.78 -6.98
C LEU A 56 8.63 -5.26 -8.33
N ILE A 57 7.80 -5.33 -9.38
CA ILE A 57 8.15 -4.82 -10.72
C ILE A 57 8.32 -3.29 -10.71
N LYS A 58 7.55 -2.58 -9.88
CA LYS A 58 7.64 -1.12 -9.76
C LYS A 58 8.97 -0.73 -9.10
N TRP A 59 9.34 -1.45 -8.05
CA TRP A 59 10.63 -1.32 -7.38
C TRP A 59 11.82 -1.66 -8.30
N ASP A 60 11.70 -2.70 -9.13
CA ASP A 60 12.74 -3.06 -10.09
C ASP A 60 12.96 -1.97 -11.15
N LYS A 61 11.85 -1.43 -11.69
CA LYS A 61 11.89 -0.30 -12.63
C LYS A 61 12.53 0.94 -12.02
N ALA A 62 12.32 1.19 -10.73
CA ALA A 62 12.98 2.26 -9.98
C ALA A 62 14.47 1.99 -9.68
N ARG A 63 14.97 0.78 -9.98
CA ARG A 63 16.37 0.35 -9.79
C ARG A 63 16.84 0.55 -8.35
N ILE A 64 16.00 0.15 -7.39
CA ILE A 64 16.33 0.20 -5.97
C ILE A 64 17.55 -0.68 -5.66
N GLY A 65 18.19 -0.43 -4.53
CA GLY A 65 19.39 -1.14 -4.10
C GLY A 65 19.10 -2.34 -3.20
N TYR A 66 17.98 -2.31 -2.45
CA TYR A 66 17.63 -3.32 -1.46
C TYR A 66 16.13 -3.27 -1.13
N TYR A 67 15.51 -4.44 -0.91
CA TYR A 67 14.08 -4.57 -0.59
C TYR A 67 13.84 -5.42 0.65
N VAL A 68 13.00 -4.91 1.56
CA VAL A 68 12.44 -5.69 2.67
C VAL A 68 10.92 -5.65 2.57
N GLY A 69 10.30 -6.81 2.41
CA GLY A 69 8.84 -6.96 2.39
C GLY A 69 8.34 -7.64 3.66
N ILE A 70 7.31 -7.09 4.28
CA ILE A 70 6.67 -7.68 5.47
C ILE A 70 5.17 -7.82 5.22
N ASP A 71 4.60 -8.98 5.54
CA ASP A 71 3.16 -9.19 5.53
C ASP A 71 2.75 -10.17 6.63
N ILE A 72 1.53 -10.02 7.17
CA ILE A 72 1.02 -10.88 8.23
C ILE A 72 0.55 -12.25 7.70
N ALA A 73 0.20 -12.34 6.41
CA ALA A 73 -0.31 -13.55 5.80
C ALA A 73 0.83 -14.37 5.18
N ASP A 74 1.17 -15.50 5.81
CA ASP A 74 2.19 -16.45 5.37
C ASP A 74 2.05 -16.83 3.88
N GLY A 75 0.85 -17.23 3.45
CA GLY A 75 0.60 -17.54 2.03
C GLY A 75 0.86 -16.38 1.07
N SER A 76 0.68 -15.12 1.51
CA SER A 76 1.02 -13.95 0.68
C SER A 76 2.53 -13.76 0.57
N ILE A 77 3.27 -14.01 1.65
CA ILE A 77 4.74 -13.99 1.63
C ILE A 77 5.29 -15.10 0.73
N GLU A 78 4.72 -16.29 0.76
CA GLU A 78 5.14 -17.39 -0.13
C GLU A 78 4.85 -17.08 -1.61
N ASP A 79 3.70 -16.47 -1.90
CA ASP A 79 3.38 -15.96 -3.24
C ASP A 79 4.35 -14.86 -3.69
N CYS A 80 4.71 -13.95 -2.77
CA CYS A 80 5.70 -12.90 -3.00
C CYS A 80 7.08 -13.50 -3.30
N ARG A 81 7.51 -14.52 -2.54
CA ARG A 81 8.77 -15.25 -2.72
C ARG A 81 8.82 -15.92 -4.09
N THR A 82 7.78 -16.67 -4.45
CA THR A 82 7.64 -17.36 -5.74
C THR A 82 7.71 -16.35 -6.90
N ARG A 83 7.03 -15.21 -6.74
CA ARG A 83 7.09 -14.10 -7.72
C ARG A 83 8.48 -13.48 -7.80
N TYR A 84 9.14 -13.26 -6.67
CA TYR A 84 10.47 -12.67 -6.59
C TYR A 84 11.52 -13.54 -7.31
N ASN A 85 11.46 -14.85 -7.09
CA ASN A 85 12.39 -15.80 -7.73
C ASN A 85 12.15 -15.98 -9.24
N GLY A 86 10.96 -15.61 -9.72
CA GLY A 86 10.53 -15.88 -11.09
C GLY A 86 9.97 -17.29 -11.31
N ASP A 87 9.65 -18.00 -10.24
CA ASP A 87 9.17 -19.40 -10.26
C ASP A 87 7.68 -19.52 -10.65
N ALA A 88 6.97 -18.38 -10.75
CA ALA A 88 5.53 -18.34 -10.99
C ALA A 88 5.09 -18.61 -12.45
N ASP A 89 6.01 -18.53 -13.43
CA ASP A 89 5.69 -18.67 -14.85
C ASP A 89 6.53 -19.79 -15.50
N HIS A 90 5.98 -21.00 -15.62
CA HIS A 90 6.64 -22.13 -16.31
C HIS A 90 6.88 -21.88 -17.82
N HIS A 91 6.27 -20.84 -18.42
CA HIS A 91 6.32 -20.60 -19.86
C HIS A 91 7.01 -19.30 -20.28
N GLN A 92 7.41 -18.43 -19.35
CA GLN A 92 8.20 -17.24 -19.66
C GLN A 92 9.24 -17.06 -18.57
N ARG A 93 10.53 -17.26 -18.90
CA ARG A 93 11.65 -16.88 -18.04
C ARG A 93 11.62 -15.37 -17.82
N ARG A 94 10.84 -14.90 -16.84
CA ARG A 94 10.90 -13.51 -16.40
C ARG A 94 12.34 -13.19 -15.98
N LYS A 95 12.80 -12.00 -16.36
CA LYS A 95 14.10 -11.48 -15.94
C LYS A 95 14.09 -11.41 -14.40
N LYS A 96 15.13 -11.94 -13.76
CA LYS A 96 15.33 -11.83 -12.32
C LYS A 96 15.33 -10.36 -11.90
N PHE A 97 14.74 -10.06 -10.76
CA PHE A 97 14.78 -8.72 -10.18
C PHE A 97 16.23 -8.29 -9.91
N SER A 98 16.50 -7.00 -10.05
CA SER A 98 17.85 -6.42 -10.02
C SER A 98 18.34 -6.03 -8.63
N PHE A 99 17.52 -6.25 -7.60
CA PHE A 99 17.81 -5.91 -6.22
C PHE A 99 17.73 -7.15 -5.33
N PRO A 100 18.60 -7.29 -4.31
CA PRO A 100 18.48 -8.32 -3.29
C PRO A 100 17.29 -8.03 -2.37
N ALA A 101 16.63 -9.09 -1.90
CA ALA A 101 15.44 -8.99 -1.07
C ALA A 101 15.54 -9.77 0.25
N ARG A 102 14.73 -9.37 1.23
CA ARG A 102 14.40 -10.13 2.44
C ARG A 102 12.89 -10.11 2.65
N LEU A 103 12.32 -11.24 3.03
CA LEU A 103 10.88 -11.37 3.29
C LEU A 103 10.63 -11.80 4.74
N ILE A 104 9.62 -11.19 5.36
CA ILE A 104 9.26 -11.44 6.75
C ILE A 104 7.76 -11.68 6.85
N CYS A 105 7.38 -12.77 7.51
CA CYS A 105 6.00 -13.04 7.87
C CYS A 105 5.73 -12.56 9.30
N GLY A 106 4.84 -11.59 9.47
CA GLY A 106 4.36 -11.14 10.77
C GLY A 106 3.65 -9.78 10.77
N ASP A 107 3.09 -9.41 11.92
CA ASP A 107 2.30 -8.19 12.06
C ASP A 107 3.17 -6.94 12.21
N CYS A 108 3.38 -6.25 11.08
CA CYS A 108 4.17 -5.01 11.00
C CYS A 108 3.59 -3.82 11.81
N PHE A 109 2.36 -3.94 12.31
CA PHE A 109 1.68 -2.91 13.12
C PHE A 109 1.64 -3.22 14.61
N GLU A 110 2.13 -4.39 15.05
CA GLU A 110 2.19 -4.78 16.47
C GLU A 110 3.64 -4.90 16.96
N VAL A 111 4.48 -5.53 16.15
CA VAL A 111 5.87 -5.85 16.50
C VAL A 111 6.76 -4.61 16.47
N ARG A 112 7.78 -4.58 17.34
CA ARG A 112 8.87 -3.59 17.34
C ARG A 112 9.83 -3.82 16.17
N LEU A 113 9.49 -3.29 15.00
CA LEU A 113 10.30 -3.50 13.80
C LEU A 113 11.67 -2.83 13.87
N ASP A 114 11.83 -1.79 14.69
CA ASP A 114 13.13 -1.19 15.00
C ASP A 114 14.13 -2.19 15.60
N LYS A 115 13.64 -3.21 16.31
CA LYS A 115 14.47 -4.31 16.82
C LYS A 115 14.70 -5.41 15.79
N VAL A 116 13.64 -5.80 15.07
CA VAL A 116 13.68 -6.87 14.07
C VAL A 116 14.58 -6.49 12.89
N LEU A 117 14.52 -5.23 12.48
CA LEU A 117 15.22 -4.67 11.31
C LEU A 117 16.36 -3.74 11.71
N ALA A 118 16.91 -3.89 12.92
CA ALA A 118 18.01 -3.06 13.40
C ALA A 118 19.22 -3.12 12.45
N GLU A 119 19.45 -4.28 11.84
CA GLU A 119 20.53 -4.46 10.86
C GLU A 119 20.14 -3.97 9.47
N ASP A 120 18.86 -3.95 9.10
CA ASP A 120 18.42 -3.53 7.76
C ASP A 120 18.31 -2.01 7.64
N ALA A 121 18.03 -1.32 8.76
CA ALA A 121 17.87 0.11 8.86
C ALA A 121 19.18 0.90 8.58
N PRO A 122 19.09 2.18 8.21
CA PRO A 122 17.87 2.92 7.91
C PRO A 122 17.41 2.76 6.46
N PHE A 123 16.11 2.85 6.20
CA PHE A 123 15.53 2.82 4.85
C PHE A 123 15.42 4.22 4.25
N ASP A 124 15.54 4.29 2.93
CA ASP A 124 15.33 5.53 2.17
C ASP A 124 13.83 5.77 1.96
N ILE A 125 13.07 4.70 1.75
CA ILE A 125 11.62 4.72 1.53
C ILE A 125 10.94 3.65 2.37
N CYS A 126 9.83 4.05 2.97
CA CYS A 126 8.83 3.15 3.52
C CYS A 126 7.57 3.26 2.65
N SER A 127 6.98 2.12 2.28
CA SER A 127 5.77 2.03 1.49
C SER A 127 4.70 1.27 2.28
N CYS A 128 3.45 1.74 2.25
CA CYS A 128 2.31 1.01 2.78
C CYS A 128 1.09 1.27 1.89
N GLN A 129 0.81 0.35 0.97
CA GLN A 129 -0.21 0.51 -0.05
C GLN A 129 -1.48 -0.24 0.33
N PHE A 130 -2.61 0.46 0.43
CA PHE A 130 -3.92 -0.12 0.78
C PHE A 130 -3.92 -0.94 2.08
N ALA A 131 -3.10 -0.57 3.07
CA ALA A 131 -2.99 -1.35 4.30
C ALA A 131 -2.89 -0.53 5.59
N MET A 132 -2.56 0.76 5.53
CA MET A 132 -2.30 1.54 6.74
C MET A 132 -3.50 1.57 7.69
N HIS A 133 -4.72 1.61 7.13
CA HIS A 133 -5.98 1.56 7.88
C HIS A 133 -6.15 0.31 8.74
N TYR A 134 -5.51 -0.82 8.43
CA TYR A 134 -5.57 -2.01 9.29
C TYR A 134 -4.87 -1.84 10.65
N SER A 135 -4.01 -0.83 10.79
CA SER A 135 -3.40 -0.51 12.09
C SER A 135 -4.31 0.32 13.01
N TRP A 136 -5.44 0.84 12.52
CA TRP A 136 -6.38 1.68 13.30
C TRP A 136 -7.37 0.89 14.17
N SER A 137 -7.10 -0.40 14.40
CA SER A 137 -7.91 -1.23 15.29
C SER A 137 -7.83 -0.83 16.76
N THR A 138 -6.70 -0.26 17.18
CA THR A 138 -6.50 0.41 18.46
C THR A 138 -5.53 1.58 18.29
N GLU A 139 -5.57 2.56 19.19
CA GLU A 139 -4.58 3.66 19.18
C GLU A 139 -3.15 3.13 19.33
N ALA A 140 -2.95 2.14 20.19
CA ALA A 140 -1.63 1.55 20.41
C ALA A 140 -1.05 0.95 19.11
N ARG A 141 -1.87 0.31 18.28
CA ARG A 141 -1.46 -0.23 16.98
C ARG A 141 -1.18 0.86 15.95
N ALA A 142 -2.02 1.91 15.88
CA ALA A 142 -1.78 3.04 14.99
C ALA A 142 -0.46 3.78 15.34
N ARG A 143 -0.22 4.02 16.64
CA ARG A 143 1.04 4.59 17.13
C ARG A 143 2.23 3.68 16.88
N ARG A 144 2.08 2.36 17.07
CA ARG A 144 3.13 1.39 16.76
C ARG A 144 3.51 1.42 15.28
N ALA A 145 2.53 1.46 14.38
CA ALA A 145 2.77 1.54 12.94
C ALA A 145 3.58 2.79 12.57
N LEU A 146 3.16 3.97 13.04
CA LEU A 146 3.87 5.23 12.78
C LEU A 146 5.25 5.29 13.45
N ALA A 147 5.39 4.72 14.65
CA ALA A 147 6.67 4.59 15.32
C ALA A 147 7.64 3.69 14.55
N ASN A 148 7.18 2.56 14.00
CA ASN A 148 7.99 1.68 13.16
C ASN A 148 8.47 2.40 11.90
N VAL A 149 7.55 3.07 11.18
CA VAL A 149 7.89 3.87 9.98
C VAL A 149 8.95 4.92 10.33
N SER A 150 8.73 5.70 11.38
CA SER A 150 9.64 6.76 11.77
C SER A 150 11.00 6.21 12.21
N ALA A 151 11.04 5.16 13.04
CA ALA A 151 12.29 4.59 13.53
C ALA A 151 13.17 4.04 12.40
N LEU A 152 12.55 3.43 11.39
CA LEU A 152 13.26 2.74 10.32
C LEU A 152 13.64 3.63 9.14
N LEU A 153 12.96 4.76 8.92
CA LEU A 153 13.37 5.73 7.90
C LEU A 153 14.65 6.47 8.32
N ARG A 154 15.53 6.79 7.37
CA ARG A 154 16.57 7.80 7.62
C ARG A 154 15.95 9.20 7.71
N PRO A 155 16.60 10.18 8.35
CA PRO A 155 16.24 11.58 8.20
C PRO A 155 16.12 12.00 6.73
N GLY A 156 15.04 12.69 6.37
CA GLY A 156 14.71 13.03 4.98
C GLY A 156 14.19 11.86 4.12
N GLY A 157 14.10 10.65 4.68
CA GLY A 157 13.45 9.49 4.04
C GLY A 157 11.96 9.72 3.84
N ILE A 158 11.38 8.99 2.89
CA ILE A 158 10.00 9.20 2.43
C ILE A 158 9.10 8.04 2.87
N PHE A 159 7.96 8.38 3.44
CA PHE A 159 6.87 7.43 3.67
C PHE A 159 5.77 7.68 2.63
N ILE A 160 5.50 6.69 1.78
CA ILE A 160 4.43 6.76 0.76
C ILE A 160 3.33 5.74 1.06
N GLY A 161 2.09 6.08 0.72
CA GLY A 161 0.99 5.13 0.85
C GLY A 161 -0.29 5.54 0.14
N THR A 162 -1.17 4.56 0.00
CA THR A 162 -2.56 4.74 -0.43
C THR A 162 -3.48 4.16 0.63
N MET A 163 -4.61 4.79 0.87
CA MET A 163 -5.61 4.29 1.82
C MET A 163 -7.00 4.86 1.51
N PRO A 164 -8.07 4.27 2.09
CA PRO A 164 -9.40 4.82 1.96
C PRO A 164 -9.49 6.26 2.48
N ASP A 165 -10.21 7.11 1.76
CA ASP A 165 -10.45 8.51 2.09
C ASP A 165 -11.66 8.63 3.01
N ALA A 166 -11.41 8.85 4.30
CA ALA A 166 -12.45 8.99 5.32
C ALA A 166 -13.46 10.10 5.01
N ASN A 167 -13.03 11.23 4.43
CA ASN A 167 -13.93 12.34 4.14
C ASN A 167 -14.93 11.96 3.05
N VAL A 168 -14.44 11.29 2.00
CA VAL A 168 -15.29 10.79 0.92
C VAL A 168 -16.23 9.72 1.43
N ILE A 169 -15.73 8.74 2.18
CA ILE A 169 -16.56 7.67 2.75
C ILE A 169 -17.65 8.26 3.63
N ILE A 170 -17.32 9.14 4.58
CA ILE A 170 -18.31 9.77 5.46
C ILE A 170 -19.32 10.60 4.67
N LYS A 171 -18.88 11.32 3.62
CA LYS A 171 -19.80 12.06 2.73
C LYS A 171 -20.80 11.12 2.07
N ARG A 172 -20.36 9.98 1.52
CA ARG A 172 -21.23 8.96 0.91
C ARG A 172 -22.16 8.34 1.94
N LEU A 173 -21.66 8.06 3.14
CA LEU A 173 -22.45 7.50 4.23
C LEU A 173 -23.60 8.41 4.67
N ARG A 174 -23.37 9.73 4.69
CA ARG A 174 -24.40 10.72 5.02
C ARG A 174 -25.47 10.88 3.94
N GLN A 175 -25.13 10.58 2.68
CA GLN A 175 -26.04 10.68 1.55
C GLN A 175 -26.91 9.42 1.39
N ALA A 176 -26.44 8.27 1.88
CA ALA A 176 -27.24 7.06 1.94
C ALA A 176 -28.29 7.17 3.07
N GLU A 177 -29.55 6.84 2.76
CA GLU A 177 -30.64 6.79 3.75
C GLU A 177 -30.44 5.60 4.72
N GLY A 178 -29.53 5.75 5.69
CA GLY A 178 -29.31 4.79 6.77
C GLY A 178 -27.85 4.38 6.98
N TRP A 179 -27.48 4.18 8.25
CA TRP A 179 -26.11 3.82 8.67
C TRP A 179 -25.82 2.31 8.62
N ASN A 180 -26.76 1.48 8.19
CA ASN A 180 -26.67 0.01 8.30
C ASN A 180 -26.08 -0.65 7.04
N SER A 181 -26.17 0.02 5.90
CA SER A 181 -25.62 -0.45 4.63
C SER A 181 -25.45 0.73 3.71
N VAL A 182 -24.23 0.95 3.21
CA VAL A 182 -24.03 1.88 2.11
C VAL A 182 -23.68 1.06 0.90
N THR A 183 -24.72 0.78 0.14
CA THR A 183 -24.55 0.31 -1.22
C THR A 183 -24.14 1.53 -2.01
N VAL A 184 -22.83 1.70 -2.24
CA VAL A 184 -22.38 2.52 -3.36
C VAL A 184 -22.81 1.74 -4.59
N TYR A 185 -24.02 2.01 -5.10
CA TYR A 185 -24.56 1.39 -6.30
C TYR A 185 -23.74 1.88 -7.49
N THR A 186 -22.66 1.16 -7.74
CA THR A 186 -21.87 1.17 -8.97
C THR A 186 -21.43 -0.26 -9.28
N GLY A 187 -22.29 -1.27 -9.04
CA GLY A 187 -22.05 -2.68 -9.38
C GLY A 187 -20.93 -3.44 -8.63
N TYR A 188 -19.96 -2.75 -8.02
CA TYR A 188 -18.65 -3.35 -7.66
C TYR A 188 -18.19 -3.16 -6.21
N VAL A 189 -18.74 -2.19 -5.47
CA VAL A 189 -18.35 -1.95 -4.07
C VAL A 189 -19.55 -1.98 -3.16
N LEU A 190 -19.59 -3.03 -2.35
CA LEU A 190 -20.65 -3.24 -1.39
C LEU A 190 -20.09 -3.09 0.01
N MET A 191 -20.34 -1.94 0.66
CA MET A 191 -20.02 -1.75 2.07
C MET A 191 -21.15 -2.32 2.94
N LYS A 192 -20.91 -3.48 3.53
CA LYS A 192 -21.86 -4.14 4.42
C LYS A 192 -21.41 -4.12 5.88
N ASN A 193 -22.37 -4.26 6.80
CA ASN A 193 -22.14 -4.49 8.23
C ASN A 193 -21.36 -3.37 8.94
N LEU A 194 -21.73 -2.12 8.67
CA LEU A 194 -21.16 -0.94 9.32
C LEU A 194 -21.41 -1.02 10.83
N LYS A 195 -20.37 -1.36 11.59
CA LYS A 195 -20.41 -1.33 13.06
C LYS A 195 -19.79 -0.03 13.53
N LYS A 196 -20.60 0.82 14.15
CA LYS A 196 -20.10 1.99 14.90
C LYS A 196 -19.38 1.47 16.15
N ARG A 197 -18.05 1.53 16.15
CA ARG A 197 -17.25 1.36 17.36
C ARG A 197 -16.54 2.68 17.64
N LEU A 198 -16.68 3.19 18.85
CA LEU A 198 -15.96 4.38 19.28
C LEU A 198 -14.61 3.92 19.82
N CYS A 199 -13.51 4.25 19.14
CA CYS A 199 -12.20 4.22 19.77
C CYS A 199 -11.86 5.66 20.13
N VAL A 200 -11.79 5.92 21.43
CA VAL A 200 -11.36 7.20 21.95
C VAL A 200 -9.84 7.21 21.93
N PHE A 201 -9.25 8.18 21.22
CA PHE A 201 -7.81 8.44 21.26
C PHE A 201 -7.59 9.53 22.34
N PRO A 202 -7.05 9.21 23.53
CA PRO A 202 -6.76 10.16 24.61
C PRO A 202 -5.92 11.40 24.27
N SER A 203 -5.29 11.51 23.09
CA SER A 203 -4.53 12.71 22.73
C SER A 203 -5.44 13.82 22.17
N LYS A 204 -5.68 14.86 22.99
CA LYS A 204 -6.19 16.20 22.65
C LYS A 204 -7.41 16.23 21.71
N ASP A 205 -8.59 15.94 22.26
CA ASP A 205 -9.91 16.22 21.64
C ASP A 205 -10.19 15.55 20.29
N VAL A 206 -9.50 14.46 19.96
CA VAL A 206 -9.76 13.70 18.74
C VAL A 206 -10.66 12.50 19.02
N HIS A 207 -11.95 12.66 18.70
CA HIS A 207 -12.88 11.53 18.66
C HIS A 207 -12.74 10.80 17.31
N VAL A 208 -12.24 9.56 17.32
CA VAL A 208 -12.20 8.73 16.11
C VAL A 208 -13.42 7.83 16.07
N VAL A 209 -14.29 8.06 15.08
CA VAL A 209 -15.40 7.16 14.76
C VAL A 209 -14.86 6.10 13.81
N ILE A 210 -14.83 4.85 14.27
CA ILE A 210 -14.47 3.72 13.44
C ILE A 210 -15.74 3.15 12.83
N ILE A 211 -15.66 2.90 11.53
CA ILE A 211 -16.62 2.13 10.78
C ILE A 211 -15.86 0.94 10.21
N SER A 212 -16.26 -0.26 10.63
CA SER A 212 -15.78 -1.50 10.03
C SER A 212 -16.42 -1.65 8.66
N LEU A 213 -15.60 -1.75 7.61
CA LEU A 213 -16.06 -1.99 6.25
C LEU A 213 -15.72 -3.42 5.84
N THR A 214 -16.69 -4.12 5.26
CA THR A 214 -16.46 -5.33 4.47
C THR A 214 -16.82 -5.01 3.04
N LEU A 215 -15.85 -5.08 2.12
CA LEU A 215 -16.07 -4.93 0.68
C LEU A 215 -16.47 -6.30 0.11
N ALA A 216 -17.72 -6.46 -0.35
CA ALA A 216 -18.15 -7.72 -0.98
C ALA A 216 -17.82 -7.79 -2.49
N GLN A 217 -17.58 -9.03 -2.93
CA GLN A 217 -17.10 -9.48 -4.25
C GLN A 217 -15.64 -9.10 -4.54
N ASP A 218 -14.79 -10.13 -4.50
CA ASP A 218 -13.35 -10.12 -4.79
C ASP A 218 -12.44 -9.28 -3.88
N ALA A 219 -12.96 -8.42 -2.99
CA ALA A 219 -12.22 -7.70 -1.95
C ALA A 219 -12.14 -8.50 -0.62
N VAL A 220 -11.08 -8.31 0.16
CA VAL A 220 -10.75 -9.12 1.35
C VAL A 220 -11.89 -9.06 2.39
N ASP A 221 -12.32 -10.20 2.95
CA ASP A 221 -13.23 -10.22 4.11
C ASP A 221 -12.46 -9.91 5.40
N CYS A 222 -11.94 -8.68 5.49
CA CYS A 222 -11.21 -8.17 6.64
C CYS A 222 -11.86 -6.86 7.09
N PRO A 223 -12.13 -6.67 8.40
CA PRO A 223 -12.62 -5.39 8.88
C PRO A 223 -11.60 -4.29 8.56
N GLU A 224 -12.01 -3.29 7.78
CA GLU A 224 -11.22 -2.08 7.56
C GLU A 224 -11.65 -0.97 8.52
N TRP A 225 -10.73 -0.05 8.88
CA TRP A 225 -11.02 1.07 9.77
C TRP A 225 -11.02 2.40 9.01
N ILE A 226 -12.03 3.24 9.24
CA ILE A 226 -12.00 4.63 8.75
C ILE A 226 -10.91 5.40 9.50
N VAL A 227 -10.03 6.02 8.73
CA VAL A 227 -8.91 6.83 9.25
C VAL A 227 -9.13 8.29 8.86
N PRO A 228 -9.64 9.16 9.76
CA PRO A 228 -9.71 10.58 9.48
C PRO A 228 -8.31 11.13 9.21
N PHE A 229 -8.07 11.66 8.01
CA PHE A 229 -6.71 12.00 7.58
C PHE A 229 -6.03 13.04 8.48
N HIS A 230 -6.79 14.00 9.02
CA HIS A 230 -6.25 15.00 9.95
C HIS A 230 -5.68 14.37 11.24
N VAL A 231 -6.27 13.26 11.70
CA VAL A 231 -5.80 12.49 12.87
C VAL A 231 -4.56 11.68 12.53
N PHE A 232 -4.58 11.01 11.38
CA PHE A 232 -3.40 10.32 10.85
C PHE A 232 -2.21 11.27 10.74
N LYS A 233 -2.43 12.46 10.16
CA LYS A 233 -1.43 13.53 10.07
C LYS A 233 -0.92 13.96 11.44
N ALA A 234 -1.80 14.25 12.40
CA ALA A 234 -1.40 14.68 13.73
C ALA A 234 -0.53 13.63 14.45
N LEU A 235 -0.95 12.35 14.43
CA LEU A 235 -0.16 11.26 14.98
C LEU A 235 1.18 11.08 14.25
N ALA A 236 1.21 11.23 12.92
CA ALA A 236 2.45 11.14 12.16
C ALA A 236 3.42 12.28 12.54
N GLU A 237 2.92 13.50 12.75
CA GLU A 237 3.70 14.65 13.20
C GLU A 237 4.30 14.45 14.59
N GLU A 238 3.58 13.81 15.52
CA GLU A 238 4.10 13.40 16.84
C GLU A 238 5.30 12.44 16.71
N HIS A 239 5.32 11.61 15.66
CA HIS A 239 6.43 10.72 15.34
C HIS A 239 7.48 11.35 14.42
N GLY A 240 7.46 12.66 14.20
CA GLY A 240 8.46 13.37 13.40
C GLY A 240 8.33 13.14 11.89
N LEU A 241 7.14 12.75 11.41
CA LEU A 241 6.81 12.65 10.00
C LEU A 241 6.00 13.89 9.59
N GLU A 242 6.49 14.64 8.61
CA GLU A 242 5.79 15.82 8.10
C GLU A 242 5.10 15.53 6.77
N LEU A 243 3.90 16.09 6.58
CA LEU A 243 3.14 15.91 5.36
C LEU A 243 3.83 16.62 4.19
N VAL A 244 4.07 15.90 3.10
CA VAL A 244 4.48 16.46 1.81
C VAL A 244 3.25 16.73 0.96
N PHE A 245 2.38 15.74 0.78
CA PHE A 245 1.04 15.95 0.23
C PHE A 245 0.05 14.86 0.65
N VAL A 246 -1.22 15.19 0.51
CA VAL A 246 -2.33 14.24 0.44
C VAL A 246 -3.24 14.63 -0.72
N LYS A 247 -3.64 13.68 -1.54
CA LYS A 247 -4.55 13.89 -2.67
C LYS A 247 -5.52 12.72 -2.76
N ASN A 248 -6.80 13.03 -2.92
CA ASN A 248 -7.78 12.05 -3.37
C ASN A 248 -7.34 11.46 -4.72
N SER A 249 -7.66 10.20 -5.01
CA SER A 249 -7.25 9.53 -6.25
C SER A 249 -7.64 10.30 -7.51
N HIS A 250 -8.81 10.92 -7.57
CA HIS A 250 -9.23 11.73 -8.73
C HIS A 250 -8.28 12.90 -8.94
N ALA A 251 -8.07 13.71 -7.89
CA ALA A 251 -7.18 14.86 -7.93
C ALA A 251 -5.72 14.46 -8.24
N PHE A 252 -5.28 13.30 -7.76
CA PHE A 252 -3.97 12.74 -8.09
C PHE A 252 -3.88 12.41 -9.59
N VAL A 253 -4.87 11.70 -10.13
CA VAL A 253 -4.93 11.32 -11.55
C VAL A 253 -4.97 12.56 -12.43
N ASP A 254 -5.85 13.52 -12.15
CA ASP A 254 -6.00 14.77 -12.90
C ASP A 254 -4.71 15.59 -12.94
N GLU A 255 -3.95 15.59 -11.85
CA GLU A 255 -2.67 16.30 -11.78
C GLU A 255 -1.60 15.62 -12.61
N TYR A 256 -1.43 14.31 -12.45
CA TYR A 256 -0.32 13.58 -13.06
C TYR A 256 -0.58 13.19 -14.52
N LEU A 257 -1.83 13.19 -14.99
CA LEU A 257 -2.15 13.07 -16.41
C LEU A 257 -1.77 14.31 -17.24
N LYS A 258 -1.42 15.43 -16.59
CA LYS A 258 -0.85 16.59 -17.28
C LYS A 258 0.60 16.37 -17.73
N LYS A 259 1.22 15.25 -17.31
CA LYS A 259 2.61 14.92 -17.62
C LYS A 259 2.69 13.80 -18.68
N PRO A 260 3.30 14.04 -19.84
CA PRO A 260 3.33 13.07 -20.94
C PRO A 260 3.86 11.69 -20.56
N GLU A 261 4.88 11.62 -19.70
CA GLU A 261 5.48 10.36 -19.23
C GLU A 261 4.50 9.48 -18.44
N PHE A 262 3.55 10.10 -17.74
CA PHE A 262 2.55 9.38 -16.94
C PHE A 262 1.30 9.03 -17.74
N VAL A 263 0.96 9.81 -18.76
CA VAL A 263 -0.04 9.42 -19.77
C VAL A 263 0.43 8.14 -20.48
N GLU A 264 1.68 8.12 -20.94
CA GLU A 264 2.26 6.95 -21.61
C GLU A 264 2.36 5.73 -20.68
N LEU A 265 2.63 5.96 -19.39
CA LEU A 265 2.56 4.90 -18.40
C LEU A 265 1.12 4.35 -18.24
N MET A 266 0.10 5.21 -18.28
CA MET A 266 -1.29 4.79 -18.14
C MET A 266 -1.76 3.94 -19.32
N ARG A 267 -1.37 4.32 -20.54
CA ARG A 267 -1.60 3.54 -21.77
C ARG A 267 -0.94 2.17 -21.69
N ARG A 268 0.36 2.11 -21.34
CA ARG A 268 1.09 0.83 -21.22
C ARG A 268 0.53 -0.11 -20.16
N LEU A 269 -0.11 0.42 -19.11
CA LEU A 269 -0.79 -0.38 -18.09
C LEU A 269 -2.24 -0.75 -18.47
N GLY A 270 -2.74 -0.25 -19.60
CA GLY A 270 -4.08 -0.55 -20.13
C GLY A 270 -5.22 0.16 -19.41
N ALA A 271 -4.95 1.22 -18.64
CA ALA A 271 -5.99 1.99 -17.95
C ALA A 271 -6.61 3.12 -18.80
N LEU A 272 -6.03 3.41 -19.98
CA LEU A 272 -6.60 4.30 -21.00
C LEU A 272 -6.99 3.54 -22.29
N GLY A 273 -7.14 2.21 -22.21
CA GLY A 273 -7.40 1.37 -23.38
C GLY A 273 -6.17 0.91 -24.16
N ASP A 274 -6.41 0.25 -25.29
CA ASP A 274 -5.41 -0.39 -26.15
C ASP A 274 -4.71 0.61 -27.11
N GLY A 275 -5.00 1.90 -26.96
CA GLY A 275 -4.41 2.98 -27.75
C GLY A 275 -4.97 3.10 -29.16
N LYS A 276 -6.03 2.37 -29.53
CA LYS A 276 -6.72 2.51 -30.82
C LYS A 276 -7.94 3.42 -30.75
N GLU A 277 -8.54 3.57 -29.58
CA GLU A 277 -9.64 4.50 -29.32
C GLU A 277 -9.24 5.43 -28.16
N ASP A 278 -9.38 6.75 -28.33
CA ASP A 278 -9.03 7.79 -27.34
C ASP A 278 -9.99 7.82 -26.12
N HIS A 279 -10.70 6.72 -25.84
CA HIS A 279 -11.66 6.61 -24.75
C HIS A 279 -11.05 5.88 -23.55
N SER A 280 -11.28 6.42 -22.34
CA SER A 280 -10.89 5.75 -21.10
C SER A 280 -11.61 4.41 -20.97
N THR A 281 -10.87 3.35 -20.60
CA THR A 281 -11.46 2.03 -20.32
C THR A 281 -12.05 1.92 -18.92
N LEU A 282 -11.92 2.95 -18.08
CA LEU A 282 -12.60 2.99 -16.79
C LEU A 282 -14.07 3.32 -16.99
N SER A 283 -14.93 2.45 -16.48
CA SER A 283 -16.35 2.76 -16.33
C SER A 283 -16.57 3.92 -15.34
N PRO A 284 -17.67 4.69 -15.47
CA PRO A 284 -18.07 5.67 -14.45
C PRO A 284 -18.11 5.05 -13.05
N ASP A 285 -18.56 3.80 -12.96
CA ASP A 285 -18.65 3.02 -11.74
C ASP A 285 -17.28 2.75 -11.08
N GLU A 286 -16.29 2.30 -11.88
CA GLU A 286 -14.92 2.10 -11.39
C GLU A 286 -14.25 3.43 -11.02
N TRP A 287 -14.56 4.51 -11.73
CA TRP A 287 -14.08 5.84 -11.39
C TRP A 287 -14.63 6.31 -10.04
N GLU A 288 -15.92 6.10 -9.79
CA GLU A 288 -16.57 6.39 -8.51
C GLU A 288 -15.97 5.57 -7.36
N VAL A 289 -15.58 4.32 -7.61
CA VAL A 289 -14.87 3.51 -6.61
C VAL A 289 -13.46 4.06 -6.35
N ALA A 290 -12.74 4.50 -7.39
CA ALA A 290 -11.42 5.10 -7.22
C ALA A 290 -11.45 6.35 -6.32
N TYR A 291 -12.56 7.11 -6.36
CA TYR A 291 -12.79 8.28 -5.51
C TYR A 291 -12.76 7.97 -4.01
N LEU A 292 -13.02 6.72 -3.62
CA LEU A 292 -13.01 6.28 -2.21
C LEU A 292 -11.60 6.23 -1.62
N TYR A 293 -10.55 6.45 -2.41
CA TYR A 293 -9.16 6.34 -1.98
C TYR A 293 -8.41 7.65 -2.12
N LEU A 294 -7.31 7.75 -1.36
CA LEU A 294 -6.34 8.83 -1.45
C LEU A 294 -4.91 8.25 -1.52
N ALA A 295 -4.00 9.09 -2.00
CA ALA A 295 -2.56 8.90 -1.92
C ALA A 295 -1.95 9.97 -1.00
N PHE A 296 -0.96 9.58 -0.21
CA PHE A 296 -0.23 10.49 0.67
C PHE A 296 1.27 10.26 0.61
N VAL A 297 2.01 11.32 0.96
CA VAL A 297 3.44 11.29 1.15
C VAL A 297 3.80 12.07 2.40
N LEU A 298 4.59 11.45 3.27
CA LEU A 298 5.23 12.11 4.40
C LEU A 298 6.75 12.00 4.28
N ARG A 299 7.46 12.90 4.93
CA ARG A 299 8.91 12.93 5.02
C ARG A 299 9.34 12.83 6.48
N LYS A 300 10.35 12.02 6.79
CA LYS A 300 10.94 12.01 8.13
C LYS A 300 11.74 13.30 8.35
N ARG A 301 11.44 14.01 9.43
CA ARG A 301 12.19 15.21 9.85
C ARG A 301 13.64 14.86 10.22
N GLY A 302 14.50 15.87 10.14
CA GLY A 302 15.92 15.78 10.45
C GLY A 302 16.81 16.06 9.24
N GLN A 303 18.08 16.36 9.50
CA GLN A 303 19.05 16.64 8.44
C GLN A 303 19.45 15.32 7.74
N PRO A 304 19.41 15.26 6.39
CA PRO A 304 19.81 14.05 5.68
C PRO A 304 21.29 13.75 5.92
N ASP A 305 21.59 12.51 6.34
CA ASP A 305 22.98 12.06 6.42
C ASP A 305 23.63 12.08 5.02
N GLN A 306 24.83 12.67 4.92
CA GLN A 306 25.56 12.79 3.65
C GLN A 306 26.04 11.43 3.10
N ALA A 307 26.14 10.40 3.94
CA ALA A 307 26.63 9.09 3.56
C ALA A 307 25.46 8.15 3.18
N ARG A 308 25.21 7.97 1.88
CA ARG A 308 24.45 6.81 1.36
C ARG A 308 25.34 5.56 1.48
N GLY A 309 25.36 4.93 2.66
CA GLY A 309 26.13 3.72 2.89
C GLY A 309 25.79 2.62 1.88
N SER A 310 26.77 2.20 1.07
CA SER A 310 26.59 1.24 -0.03
C SER A 310 26.58 -0.24 0.41
N SER A 311 26.56 -0.53 1.70
CA SER A 311 26.85 -1.86 2.26
C SER A 311 25.63 -2.79 2.41
N ARG A 312 24.47 -2.44 1.85
CA ARG A 312 23.22 -3.18 2.10
C ARG A 312 22.96 -4.35 1.14
N ARG A 313 23.70 -4.44 0.04
CA ARG A 313 23.52 -5.53 -0.95
C ARG A 313 23.74 -6.91 -0.36
N ASP A 314 24.59 -7.02 0.65
CA ASP A 314 24.99 -8.31 1.23
C ASP A 314 23.95 -8.86 2.22
N LYS A 315 22.93 -8.07 2.61
CA LYS A 315 21.91 -8.45 3.62
C LYS A 315 20.67 -9.11 3.04
N GLY A 316 20.44 -8.95 1.74
CA GLY A 316 19.37 -9.65 1.03
C GLY A 316 19.92 -10.74 0.13
N LYS A 317 19.00 -11.54 -0.41
CA LYS A 317 19.35 -12.57 -1.38
C LYS A 317 18.73 -12.25 -2.72
N MET A 318 19.44 -12.60 -3.79
CA MET A 318 18.95 -12.54 -5.18
C MET A 318 18.02 -13.71 -5.53
N HIS A 319 17.91 -14.67 -4.63
CA HIS A 319 17.01 -15.82 -4.70
C HIS A 319 16.67 -16.26 -3.27
N LEU A 320 15.40 -16.47 -2.98
CA LEU A 320 14.90 -16.75 -1.63
C LEU A 320 14.37 -18.19 -1.55
N SER A 321 14.97 -19.01 -0.70
CA SER A 321 14.39 -20.31 -0.33
C SER A 321 13.31 -20.13 0.75
N LYS A 322 12.59 -21.20 1.11
CA LYS A 322 11.55 -21.12 2.14
C LYS A 322 12.14 -20.82 3.53
N GLU A 323 13.34 -21.32 3.79
CA GLU A 323 14.09 -21.13 5.04
C GLU A 323 14.57 -19.69 5.21
N ASP A 324 14.57 -18.89 4.14
CA ASP A 324 14.96 -17.48 4.16
C ASP A 324 13.84 -16.55 4.65
N ILE A 325 12.60 -17.05 4.74
CA ILE A 325 11.48 -16.29 5.29
C ILE A 325 11.65 -16.21 6.80
N SER A 326 11.80 -14.99 7.33
CA SER A 326 11.82 -14.77 8.78
C SER A 326 10.39 -14.70 9.31
N TYR A 327 10.07 -15.45 10.37
CA TYR A 327 8.76 -15.39 11.02
C TYR A 327 8.89 -14.62 12.33
N ILE A 328 8.09 -13.57 12.50
CA ILE A 328 8.05 -12.77 13.74
C ILE A 328 6.69 -12.95 14.42
N THR A 329 6.72 -13.32 15.69
CA THR A 329 5.54 -13.39 16.56
C THR A 329 5.47 -12.13 17.42
N SER A 330 4.24 -11.67 17.70
CA SER A 330 4.00 -10.49 18.54
C SER A 330 4.04 -10.78 20.03
#